data_AF-A0ABD2W2U6-F1
#
_entry.id   AF-A0ABD2W2U6-F1
#
_cell.length_a   1.000
_cell.length_b   1.000
_cell.length_c   1.000
_cell.angle_alpha   90.00
_cell.angle_beta   90.00
_cell.angle_gamma   90.00
#
_symmetry.space_group_name_H-M   'P 1'
#
loop_
_entity.id
_entity.type
_entity.pdbx_description
1 polymer ?
#
loop_
_entity_poly.entity_id
_entity_poly.type
_entity_poly.pdbx_seq_one_letter_code
_entity_poly.pdbx_strand_id
1 'polypeptide(L)'
;MTVAGELTTDGTCQGAKYNTKTAQYDEVVVTADLEIILSTGIASFDERLNRVIMPDNLVCNYRTGTCMDVSETSYFWNPTTSGNFCNFDQYAVLYEGESTRVRDVEGTGPTIYFTNTSSSIQFGLEKRGEVALCGYTLIVTEHARLFILETRPNAGLAAKQALDAENIILSAYFNTKIAYFAHHVKTQFDALYRDSLFQRCMLARQIIGNALSQSESRPDIFALAVMKKRGFSAILAGEAAYLISCAEVACQVRAAQTCFNELPVTCKGVEGFLRPNTRVFMRVGTPRECSVVFPAVFDIDDVFVAMNPNVTLVQKPSIIQPLEIPTWNYEEIRSFMTSGIYSAEELEKLEDHMAFPLKRQALLESVVRRLADRPRTAESGNFQKLLDEDTFNKMSRSYFRSLYAGFIEFGAVCASIAGCVVVIQLIKLVIDTVIHGVTLYSIYGWSFRLLGAFFGSITTMLIHIGRPATNNNNNRHDDDNNNDVDNNLNGRNQSITPSAPIVPPRNLQNVQNANHIASRNSLNPVGNSAKRIIDIESRVLNSTHARGARQ
;
A
#
# COMPACT_ATOMS: atom_id res chain seq x y z
N MET A 1 26.19 -26.99 -50.54
CA MET A 1 25.78 -28.29 -51.14
C MET A 1 25.94 -28.21 -52.66
N THR A 2 26.44 -29.26 -53.32
CA THR A 2 26.63 -29.25 -54.79
C THR A 2 25.34 -29.70 -55.48
N VAL A 3 24.77 -28.85 -56.33
CA VAL A 3 23.49 -29.04 -57.02
C VAL A 3 23.69 -29.67 -58.40
N ALA A 4 24.81 -29.40 -59.05
CA ALA A 4 25.19 -30.01 -60.33
C ALA A 4 26.72 -30.08 -60.45
N GLY A 5 27.22 -31.16 -61.06
CA GLY A 5 28.65 -31.45 -61.17
C GLY A 5 29.25 -32.06 -59.90
N GLU A 6 30.50 -32.53 -59.99
CA GLU A 6 31.21 -33.17 -58.88
C GLU A 6 32.54 -32.47 -58.60
N LEU A 7 32.76 -32.14 -57.33
CA LEU A 7 34.01 -31.60 -56.80
C LEU A 7 34.56 -32.63 -55.83
N THR A 8 35.57 -33.38 -56.28
CA THR A 8 36.26 -34.35 -55.42
C THR A 8 37.33 -33.64 -54.59
N THR A 9 37.62 -34.16 -53.39
CA THR A 9 38.60 -33.58 -52.44
C THR A 9 40.02 -33.54 -52.99
N ASP A 10 40.30 -34.29 -54.06
CA ASP A 10 41.62 -34.42 -54.68
C ASP A 10 41.89 -33.32 -55.74
N GLY A 11 40.98 -32.35 -55.88
CA GLY A 11 41.10 -31.23 -56.82
C GLY A 11 40.62 -31.53 -58.24
N THR A 12 40.08 -32.72 -58.49
CA THR A 12 39.42 -33.07 -59.75
C THR A 12 37.98 -32.59 -59.77
N CYS A 13 37.64 -31.85 -60.82
CA CYS A 13 36.33 -31.24 -61.05
C CYS A 13 35.69 -31.86 -62.29
N GLN A 14 34.46 -32.38 -62.17
CA GLN A 14 33.69 -32.90 -63.28
C GLN A 14 32.44 -32.04 -63.50
N GLY A 15 32.43 -31.28 -64.60
CA GLY A 15 31.32 -30.42 -64.95
C GLY A 15 30.09 -31.21 -65.40
N ALA A 16 28.91 -30.72 -65.05
CA ALA A 16 27.62 -31.23 -65.54
C ALA A 16 26.88 -30.15 -66.32
N LYS A 17 25.85 -30.55 -67.07
CA LYS A 17 24.93 -29.60 -67.71
C LYS A 17 23.94 -29.09 -66.67
N TYR A 18 23.79 -27.77 -66.56
CA TYR A 18 22.84 -27.14 -65.63
C TYR A 18 22.01 -26.07 -66.35
N ASN A 19 20.69 -26.20 -66.26
CA ASN A 19 19.75 -25.26 -66.86
C ASN A 19 19.13 -24.35 -65.81
N THR A 20 19.26 -23.04 -66.00
CA THR A 20 18.45 -22.04 -65.31
C THR A 20 17.28 -21.62 -66.20
N LYS A 21 16.33 -20.84 -65.65
CA LYS A 21 15.18 -20.34 -66.42
C LYS A 21 15.56 -19.42 -67.59
N THR A 22 16.82 -18.94 -67.63
CA THR A 22 17.29 -17.93 -68.58
C THR A 22 18.48 -18.38 -69.43
N ALA A 23 19.21 -19.43 -69.04
CA ALA A 23 20.37 -19.92 -69.79
C ALA A 23 20.68 -21.41 -69.51
N GLN A 24 21.33 -22.05 -70.48
CA GLN A 24 21.87 -23.39 -70.37
C GLN A 24 23.39 -23.32 -70.26
N TYR A 25 23.94 -23.97 -69.24
CA TYR A 25 25.37 -24.06 -69.00
C TYR A 25 25.81 -25.50 -69.19
N ASP A 26 26.85 -25.69 -70.00
CA ASP A 26 27.50 -26.99 -70.19
C ASP A 26 28.83 -26.99 -69.44
N GLU A 27 29.16 -28.12 -68.78
CA GLU A 27 30.42 -28.34 -68.05
C GLU A 27 30.64 -27.39 -66.85
N VAL A 28 29.62 -27.21 -66.01
CA VAL A 28 29.69 -26.36 -64.80
C VAL A 28 29.53 -27.18 -63.52
N VAL A 29 30.08 -26.64 -62.42
CA VAL A 29 29.79 -27.11 -61.06
C VAL A 29 29.03 -26.03 -60.32
N VAL A 30 27.85 -26.37 -59.81
CA VAL A 30 26.95 -25.45 -59.14
C VAL A 30 26.88 -25.81 -57.68
N THR A 31 27.27 -24.88 -56.81
CA THR A 31 27.15 -25.01 -55.36
C THR A 31 26.06 -24.06 -54.86
N ALA A 32 25.16 -24.57 -54.03
CA ALA A 32 24.19 -23.77 -53.30
C ALA A 32 24.63 -23.66 -51.83
N ASP A 33 24.65 -22.44 -51.32
CA ASP A 33 24.87 -22.15 -49.91
C ASP A 33 23.52 -21.90 -49.24
N LEU A 34 23.27 -22.60 -48.13
CA LEU A 34 22.08 -22.44 -47.32
C LEU A 34 22.48 -21.69 -46.05
N GLU A 35 21.99 -20.46 -45.90
CA GLU A 35 22.17 -19.67 -44.69
C GLU A 35 20.91 -19.81 -43.81
N ILE A 36 21.08 -20.33 -42.60
CA ILE A 36 20.00 -20.46 -41.60
C ILE A 36 20.26 -19.46 -40.48
N ILE A 37 19.37 -18.49 -40.32
CA ILE A 37 19.44 -17.49 -39.25
C ILE A 37 18.55 -17.95 -38.10
N LEU A 38 19.14 -18.15 -36.92
CA LEU A 38 18.43 -18.52 -35.69
C LEU A 38 18.41 -17.30 -34.75
N SER A 39 17.21 -16.93 -34.30
CA SER A 39 17.02 -15.84 -33.32
C SER A 39 16.08 -16.29 -32.21
N THR A 40 16.37 -15.85 -30.98
CA THR A 40 15.49 -16.05 -29.82
C THR A 40 14.68 -14.78 -29.56
N GLY A 41 13.43 -14.96 -29.14
CA GLY A 41 12.50 -13.86 -28.86
C GLY A 41 11.49 -14.23 -27.79
N ILE A 42 10.72 -13.24 -27.35
CA ILE A 42 9.65 -13.40 -26.37
C ILE A 42 8.31 -13.37 -27.13
N ALA A 43 7.37 -14.23 -26.74
CA ALA A 43 6.03 -14.30 -27.32
C ALA A 43 4.99 -14.37 -26.20
N SER A 44 3.84 -13.74 -26.41
CA SER A 44 2.77 -13.65 -25.41
C SER A 44 1.92 -14.92 -25.45
N PHE A 45 1.52 -15.46 -24.29
CA PHE A 45 0.74 -16.70 -24.20
C PHE A 45 -0.60 -16.45 -23.49
N ASP A 46 -1.70 -16.73 -24.19
CA ASP A 46 -3.05 -16.78 -23.63
C ASP A 46 -3.38 -18.22 -23.20
N GLU A 47 -3.30 -18.45 -21.88
CA GLU A 47 -3.59 -19.74 -21.26
C GLU A 47 -5.04 -20.18 -21.44
N ARG A 48 -6.00 -19.23 -21.40
CA ARG A 48 -7.43 -19.54 -21.47
C ARG A 48 -7.82 -20.04 -22.85
N LEU A 49 -7.25 -19.44 -23.89
CA LEU A 49 -7.52 -19.79 -25.29
C LEU A 49 -6.51 -20.79 -25.87
N ASN A 50 -5.46 -21.13 -25.12
CA ASN A 50 -4.36 -21.99 -25.54
C ASN A 50 -3.69 -21.47 -26.83
N ARG A 51 -3.39 -20.16 -26.86
CA ARG A 51 -2.84 -19.45 -28.02
C ARG A 51 -1.55 -18.74 -27.64
N VAL A 52 -0.54 -18.81 -28.51
CA VAL A 52 0.67 -17.99 -28.44
C VAL A 52 0.61 -16.93 -29.54
N ILE A 53 0.97 -15.70 -29.21
CA ILE A 53 0.99 -14.55 -30.11
C ILE A 53 2.45 -14.15 -30.27
N MET A 54 2.96 -14.30 -31.50
CA MET A 54 4.35 -13.99 -31.84
C MET A 54 4.55 -12.47 -32.01
N PRO A 55 5.79 -11.96 -32.00
CA PRO A 55 6.07 -10.51 -32.17
C PRO A 55 5.57 -9.89 -33.47
N ASP A 56 5.40 -10.71 -34.50
CA ASP A 56 4.81 -10.37 -35.80
C ASP A 56 3.26 -10.40 -35.79
N ASN A 57 2.66 -10.71 -34.64
CA ASN A 57 1.23 -10.87 -34.40
C ASN A 57 0.62 -12.14 -35.01
N LEU A 58 1.45 -13.15 -35.34
CA LEU A 58 0.98 -14.46 -35.74
C LEU A 58 0.41 -15.21 -34.52
N VAL A 59 -0.80 -15.75 -34.67
CA VAL A 59 -1.51 -16.46 -33.59
C VAL A 59 -1.45 -17.96 -33.83
N CYS A 60 -0.81 -18.69 -32.92
CA CYS A 60 -0.57 -20.12 -33.04
C CYS A 60 -1.11 -20.89 -31.83
N ASN A 61 -1.39 -22.19 -31.99
CA ASN A 61 -1.84 -23.02 -30.86
C ASN A 61 -0.63 -23.42 -30.01
N TYR A 62 -0.62 -23.07 -28.72
CA TYR A 62 0.55 -23.32 -27.87
C TYR A 62 0.96 -24.79 -27.78
N ARG A 63 0.01 -25.74 -27.83
CA ARG A 63 0.31 -27.18 -27.71
C ARG A 63 1.06 -27.76 -28.91
N THR A 64 1.04 -27.11 -30.06
CA THR A 64 1.73 -27.64 -31.26
C THR A 64 3.25 -27.49 -31.17
N GLY A 65 3.75 -26.60 -30.30
CA GLY A 65 5.19 -26.35 -30.13
C GLY A 65 5.88 -25.73 -31.35
N THR A 66 5.15 -25.50 -32.43
CA THR A 66 5.67 -25.00 -33.70
C THR A 66 4.62 -24.16 -34.42
N CYS A 67 5.08 -23.19 -35.19
CA CYS A 67 4.26 -22.37 -36.09
C CYS A 67 5.09 -21.88 -37.27
N MET A 68 4.45 -21.69 -38.42
CA MET A 68 5.10 -21.16 -39.61
C MET A 68 4.36 -19.91 -40.08
N ASP A 69 5.09 -18.83 -40.30
CA ASP A 69 4.57 -17.62 -40.93
C ASP A 69 4.53 -17.78 -42.46
N VAL A 70 3.70 -16.96 -43.11
CA VAL A 70 3.55 -16.90 -44.57
C VAL A 70 4.86 -16.48 -45.26
N SER A 71 5.81 -15.89 -44.53
CA SER A 71 7.13 -15.46 -44.98
C SER A 71 8.24 -16.52 -44.91
N GLU A 72 7.89 -17.81 -44.80
CA GLU A 72 8.83 -18.94 -44.64
C GLU A 72 9.60 -18.98 -43.29
N THR A 73 9.28 -18.08 -42.36
CA THR A 73 9.85 -18.09 -41.00
C THR A 73 9.15 -19.14 -40.13
N SER A 74 9.91 -20.00 -39.46
CA SER A 74 9.38 -21.03 -38.55
C SER A 74 9.72 -20.71 -37.10
N TYR A 75 8.71 -20.68 -36.26
CA TYR A 75 8.79 -20.51 -34.81
C TYR A 75 8.71 -21.87 -34.11
N PHE A 76 9.55 -22.06 -33.10
CA PHE A 76 9.60 -23.28 -32.29
C PHE A 76 9.61 -22.91 -30.81
N TRP A 77 8.82 -23.62 -30.01
CA TRP A 77 8.81 -23.49 -28.55
C TRP A 77 8.46 -24.84 -27.91
N ASN A 78 8.81 -25.02 -26.65
CA ASN A 78 8.52 -26.26 -25.94
C ASN A 78 7.22 -26.08 -25.13
N PRO A 79 6.11 -26.75 -25.49
CA PRO A 79 4.89 -26.68 -24.70
C PRO A 79 5.12 -27.39 -23.37
N THR A 80 5.15 -26.64 -22.27
CA THR A 80 5.32 -27.23 -20.94
C THR A 80 4.09 -28.06 -20.58
N THR A 81 4.19 -29.37 -20.75
CA THR A 81 3.23 -30.33 -20.20
C THR A 81 3.51 -30.50 -18.71
N SER A 82 2.63 -29.94 -17.87
CA SER A 82 2.33 -30.37 -16.48
C SER A 82 3.51 -30.71 -15.55
N GLY A 83 3.70 -29.93 -14.46
CA GLY A 83 4.16 -30.54 -13.21
C GLY A 83 5.15 -29.82 -12.31
N ASN A 84 5.46 -28.53 -12.49
CA ASN A 84 6.15 -27.76 -11.44
C ASN A 84 5.19 -26.70 -10.87
N PHE A 85 4.35 -27.12 -9.92
CA PHE A 85 3.46 -26.23 -9.17
C PHE A 85 4.22 -25.18 -8.33
N CYS A 86 5.55 -25.34 -8.20
CA CYS A 86 6.44 -24.50 -7.39
C CYS A 86 7.33 -23.59 -8.22
N ASN A 87 6.79 -23.04 -9.30
CA ASN A 87 7.50 -22.05 -10.09
C ASN A 87 7.15 -20.64 -9.59
N PHE A 88 7.77 -20.23 -8.48
CA PHE A 88 7.56 -18.88 -7.92
C PHE A 88 7.97 -17.75 -8.87
N ASP A 89 8.73 -18.08 -9.93
CA ASP A 89 9.07 -17.18 -11.04
C ASP A 89 7.84 -16.77 -11.88
N GLN A 90 6.66 -17.33 -11.62
CA GLN A 90 5.39 -16.94 -12.27
C GLN A 90 4.60 -15.90 -11.48
N TYR A 91 5.05 -15.52 -10.29
CA TYR A 91 4.36 -14.59 -9.40
C TYR A 91 5.20 -13.34 -9.20
N ALA A 92 4.56 -12.18 -9.31
CA ALA A 92 5.16 -10.88 -9.00
C ALA A 92 4.67 -10.39 -7.64
N VAL A 93 5.58 -9.84 -6.84
CA VAL A 93 5.25 -9.24 -5.53
C VAL A 93 4.78 -7.80 -5.75
N LEU A 94 3.48 -7.56 -5.59
CA LEU A 94 2.88 -6.22 -5.73
C LEU A 94 3.14 -5.33 -4.50
N TYR A 95 3.11 -5.93 -3.31
CA TYR A 95 3.33 -5.21 -2.05
C TYR A 95 3.88 -6.16 -1.00
N GLU A 96 4.89 -5.70 -0.27
CA GLU A 96 5.50 -6.38 0.87
C GLU A 96 5.54 -5.39 2.04
N GLY A 97 4.75 -5.65 3.09
CA GLY A 97 4.65 -4.73 4.23
C GLY A 97 3.53 -5.07 5.21
N GLU A 98 3.34 -4.20 6.19
CA GLU A 98 2.29 -4.36 7.19
C GLU A 98 0.89 -4.12 6.61
N SER A 99 -0.04 -5.00 6.96
CA SER A 99 -1.45 -4.88 6.58
C SER A 99 -2.35 -4.98 7.81
N THR A 100 -3.49 -4.31 7.74
CA THR A 100 -4.56 -4.39 8.73
C THR A 100 -5.60 -5.42 8.26
N ARG A 101 -5.89 -6.39 9.13
CA ARG A 101 -6.91 -7.40 8.88
C ARG A 101 -8.18 -7.05 9.64
N VAL A 102 -9.25 -6.76 8.91
CA VAL A 102 -10.58 -6.46 9.46
C VAL A 102 -11.43 -7.72 9.39
N ARG A 103 -12.05 -8.06 10.53
CA ARG A 103 -12.99 -9.18 10.64
C ARG A 103 -14.25 -8.70 11.30
N ASP A 104 -15.37 -9.26 10.85
CA ASP A 104 -16.64 -9.06 11.52
C ASP A 104 -16.60 -9.68 12.92
N VAL A 105 -17.20 -9.00 13.89
CA VAL A 105 -17.20 -9.40 15.30
C VAL A 105 -17.99 -10.70 15.50
N GLU A 106 -19.04 -10.89 14.70
CA GLU A 106 -19.86 -12.10 14.72
C GLU A 106 -19.26 -13.25 13.90
N GLY A 107 -18.17 -13.00 13.16
CA GLY A 107 -17.50 -13.99 12.31
C GLY A 107 -18.31 -14.44 11.09
N THR A 108 -19.46 -13.81 10.83
CA THR A 108 -20.35 -14.10 9.70
C THR A 108 -19.97 -13.33 8.44
N GLY A 109 -19.38 -12.15 8.57
CA GLY A 109 -18.87 -11.33 7.46
C GLY A 109 -17.52 -11.78 6.89
N PRO A 110 -17.19 -11.39 5.65
CA PRO A 110 -15.93 -11.72 5.02
C PRO A 110 -14.75 -11.00 5.70
N THR A 111 -13.58 -11.67 5.72
CA THR A 111 -12.33 -11.08 6.23
C THR A 111 -11.69 -10.22 5.15
N ILE A 112 -11.35 -8.98 5.47
CA ILE A 112 -10.80 -8.02 4.51
C ILE A 112 -9.42 -7.55 4.97
N TYR A 113 -8.51 -7.40 4.01
CA TYR A 113 -7.14 -6.96 4.22
C TYR A 113 -6.93 -5.59 3.59
N PHE A 114 -6.37 -4.65 4.37
CA PHE A 114 -5.99 -3.33 3.90
C PHE A 114 -4.50 -3.06 4.13
N THR A 115 -3.83 -2.32 3.25
CA THR A 115 -2.48 -1.85 3.52
C THR A 115 -2.48 -0.75 4.58
N ASN A 116 -1.42 -0.70 5.42
CA ASN A 116 -1.28 0.36 6.42
C ASN A 116 -0.69 1.63 5.78
N THR A 117 -1.22 2.80 6.15
CA THR A 117 -1.07 4.06 5.41
C THR A 117 0.31 4.71 5.57
N SER A 118 1.10 4.68 4.50
CA SER A 118 2.17 5.64 4.13
C SER A 118 2.85 5.31 2.78
N SER A 119 2.51 4.17 2.16
CA SER A 119 3.03 3.77 0.85
C SER A 119 2.17 4.28 -0.31
N SER A 120 2.75 4.37 -1.51
CA SER A 120 2.05 4.68 -2.77
C SER A 120 0.96 3.66 -3.13
N ILE A 121 0.99 2.47 -2.51
CA ILE A 121 0.13 1.34 -2.83
C ILE A 121 -0.97 1.18 -1.77
N GLN A 122 -2.22 1.33 -2.19
CA GLN A 122 -3.41 1.13 -1.35
C GLN A 122 -4.38 0.13 -1.98
N PHE A 123 -4.79 -0.87 -1.21
CA PHE A 123 -5.80 -1.84 -1.62
C PHE A 123 -6.65 -2.31 -0.45
N GLY A 124 -7.87 -2.73 -0.77
CA GLY A 124 -8.73 -3.54 0.10
C GLY A 124 -9.08 -4.82 -0.65
N LEU A 125 -8.69 -5.98 -0.10
CA LEU A 125 -8.92 -7.29 -0.70
C LEU A 125 -9.70 -8.19 0.26
N GLU A 126 -10.71 -8.87 -0.26
CA GLU A 126 -11.61 -9.76 0.47
C GLU A 126 -11.14 -11.21 0.38
N LYS A 127 -11.01 -11.88 1.53
CA LYS A 127 -10.72 -13.31 1.57
C LYS A 127 -11.91 -14.14 1.10
N ARG A 128 -11.71 -14.92 0.04
CA ARG A 128 -12.69 -15.89 -0.50
C ARG A 128 -12.37 -17.34 -0.12
N GLY A 129 -11.10 -17.64 0.12
CA GLY A 129 -10.67 -18.99 0.46
C GLY A 129 -9.17 -19.08 0.73
N GLU A 130 -8.67 -20.31 0.85
CA GLU A 130 -7.25 -20.62 1.01
C GLU A 130 -6.86 -21.74 0.06
N VAL A 131 -5.68 -21.63 -0.53
CA VAL A 131 -5.07 -22.67 -1.38
C VAL A 131 -3.64 -22.91 -0.92
N ALA A 132 -3.29 -24.18 -0.74
CA ALA A 132 -1.93 -24.56 -0.41
C ALA A 132 -1.12 -24.76 -1.69
N LEU A 133 -0.09 -23.94 -1.89
CA LEU A 133 0.84 -24.05 -3.01
C LEU A 133 2.27 -24.09 -2.46
N CYS A 134 2.94 -25.23 -2.66
CA CYS A 134 4.38 -25.39 -2.38
C CYS A 134 4.81 -25.08 -0.95
N GLY A 135 4.01 -25.52 0.01
CA GLY A 135 4.26 -25.31 1.44
C GLY A 135 3.82 -23.95 1.96
N TYR A 136 3.32 -23.06 1.10
CA TYR A 136 2.68 -21.81 1.48
C TYR A 136 1.16 -21.93 1.43
N THR A 137 0.48 -21.30 2.39
CA THR A 137 -0.97 -21.13 2.37
C THR A 137 -1.27 -19.75 1.78
N LEU A 138 -1.68 -19.74 0.51
CA LEU A 138 -2.10 -18.53 -0.18
C LEU A 138 -3.58 -18.28 0.08
N ILE A 139 -3.91 -17.05 0.41
CA ILE A 139 -5.29 -16.60 0.57
C ILE A 139 -5.78 -16.17 -0.80
N VAL A 140 -6.87 -16.80 -1.24
CA VAL A 140 -7.56 -16.47 -2.49
C VAL A 140 -8.45 -15.27 -2.25
N THR A 141 -8.34 -14.27 -3.12
CA THR A 141 -9.13 -13.04 -3.04
C THR A 141 -10.32 -13.07 -4.00
N GLU A 142 -11.16 -12.04 -3.99
CA GLU A 142 -12.21 -11.81 -5.00
C GLU A 142 -11.66 -11.66 -6.43
N HIS A 143 -10.36 -11.39 -6.56
CA HIS A 143 -9.66 -11.31 -7.83
C HIS A 143 -8.86 -12.59 -8.11
N ALA A 144 -9.21 -13.30 -9.19
CA ALA A 144 -8.66 -14.64 -9.51
C ALA A 144 -7.12 -14.71 -9.68
N ARG A 145 -6.44 -13.57 -9.88
CA ARG A 145 -4.98 -13.48 -10.07
C ARG A 145 -4.26 -12.72 -8.94
N LEU A 146 -4.99 -12.32 -7.89
CA LEU A 146 -4.40 -11.69 -6.71
C LEU A 146 -4.49 -12.63 -5.51
N PHE A 147 -3.34 -12.88 -4.89
CA PHE A 147 -3.22 -13.75 -3.73
C PHE A 147 -2.56 -12.98 -2.59
N ILE A 148 -2.97 -13.29 -1.37
CA ILE A 148 -2.34 -12.73 -0.16
C ILE A 148 -1.57 -13.85 0.52
N LEU A 149 -0.32 -13.57 0.87
CA LEU A 149 0.48 -14.45 1.70
C LEU A 149 0.72 -13.81 3.06
N GLU A 150 0.22 -14.44 4.12
CA GLU A 150 0.56 -14.04 5.49
C GLU A 150 1.91 -14.66 5.88
N THR A 151 2.96 -13.84 6.03
CA THR A 151 4.29 -14.30 6.45
C THR A 151 4.73 -13.66 7.76
N ARG A 152 5.78 -14.24 8.37
CA ARG A 152 6.56 -13.54 9.40
C ARG A 152 7.38 -12.41 8.77
N PRO A 153 7.83 -11.42 9.56
CA PRO A 153 8.71 -10.37 9.07
C PRO A 153 9.96 -10.99 8.42
N ASN A 154 10.35 -10.52 7.23
CA ASN A 154 11.50 -10.98 6.45
C ASN A 154 11.45 -12.43 5.93
N ALA A 155 10.31 -13.11 6.02
CA ALA A 155 10.08 -14.44 5.43
C ALA A 155 9.23 -14.37 4.14
N GLY A 156 9.35 -13.28 3.39
CA GLY A 156 8.63 -13.03 2.14
C GLY A 156 9.07 -13.97 1.00
N LEU A 157 8.37 -13.89 -0.14
CA LEU A 157 8.79 -14.59 -1.36
C LEU A 157 10.15 -14.05 -1.85
N ALA A 158 11.09 -14.95 -2.15
CA ALA A 158 12.41 -14.58 -2.68
C ALA A 158 12.37 -14.07 -4.14
N ALA A 159 11.31 -14.38 -4.89
CA ALA A 159 11.15 -13.97 -6.28
C ALA A 159 10.62 -12.53 -6.35
N LYS A 160 11.53 -11.56 -6.49
CA LYS A 160 11.21 -10.17 -6.83
C LYS A 160 11.30 -9.98 -8.33
N GLN A 161 10.36 -10.56 -9.08
CA GLN A 161 10.25 -10.25 -10.50
C GLN A 161 9.56 -8.91 -10.68
N ALA A 162 10.09 -8.08 -11.59
CA ALA A 162 9.44 -6.83 -11.98
C ALA A 162 8.10 -7.13 -12.68
N LEU A 163 7.08 -6.33 -12.39
CA LEU A 163 5.77 -6.47 -13.01
C LEU A 163 5.85 -6.12 -14.50
N ASP A 164 5.38 -7.02 -15.36
CA ASP A 164 5.25 -6.78 -16.79
C ASP A 164 3.89 -6.16 -17.14
N ALA A 165 3.82 -5.37 -18.21
CA ALA A 165 2.61 -4.69 -18.65
C ALA A 165 1.47 -5.67 -18.92
N GLU A 166 1.77 -6.86 -19.47
CA GLU A 166 0.78 -7.92 -19.74
C GLU A 166 0.14 -8.50 -18.47
N ASN A 167 0.78 -8.34 -17.31
CA ASN A 167 0.32 -8.87 -16.02
C ASN A 167 -0.49 -7.85 -15.21
N ILE A 168 -0.66 -6.62 -15.70
CA ILE A 168 -1.46 -5.58 -15.04
C ILE A 168 -2.94 -5.77 -15.37
N ILE A 169 -3.78 -5.85 -14.34
CA ILE A 169 -5.22 -6.08 -14.48
C ILE A 169 -5.96 -4.79 -14.07
N LEU A 170 -6.34 -4.00 -15.08
CA LEU A 170 -6.99 -2.71 -14.86
C LEU A 170 -8.32 -2.82 -14.10
N SER A 171 -9.10 -3.88 -14.33
CA SER A 171 -10.35 -4.12 -13.60
C SER A 171 -10.13 -4.41 -12.11
N ALA A 172 -9.05 -5.12 -11.77
CA ALA A 172 -8.68 -5.35 -10.37
C ALA A 172 -8.30 -4.03 -9.70
N TYR A 173 -7.48 -3.20 -10.37
CA TYR A 173 -7.08 -1.88 -9.88
C TYR A 173 -8.30 -1.00 -9.51
N PHE A 174 -9.30 -0.91 -10.38
CA PHE A 174 -10.50 -0.10 -10.10
C PHE A 174 -11.37 -0.71 -9.00
N ASN A 175 -11.60 -2.03 -9.04
CA ASN A 175 -12.48 -2.70 -8.09
C ASN A 175 -11.95 -2.61 -6.65
N THR A 176 -10.63 -2.79 -6.45
CA THR A 176 -10.04 -2.69 -5.11
C THR A 176 -10.08 -1.28 -4.55
N LYS A 177 -10.10 -0.27 -5.42
CA LYS A 177 -10.25 1.15 -5.02
C LYS A 177 -11.67 1.45 -4.56
N ILE A 178 -12.67 0.92 -5.27
CA ILE A 178 -14.08 1.02 -4.88
C ILE A 178 -14.33 0.28 -3.57
N ALA A 179 -13.77 -0.93 -3.43
CA ALA A 179 -13.87 -1.73 -2.21
C ALA A 179 -13.21 -1.01 -1.02
N TYR A 180 -11.99 -0.50 -1.20
CA TYR A 180 -11.30 0.30 -0.19
C TYR A 180 -12.15 1.49 0.25
N PHE A 181 -12.66 2.28 -0.70
CA PHE A 181 -13.51 3.43 -0.42
C PHE A 181 -14.77 3.04 0.35
N ALA A 182 -15.51 2.03 -0.12
CA ALA A 182 -16.74 1.58 0.52
C ALA A 182 -16.49 1.15 1.98
N HIS A 183 -15.40 0.42 2.25
CA HIS A 183 -15.05 -0.02 3.59
C HIS A 183 -14.54 1.11 4.48
N HIS A 184 -13.70 2.01 3.95
CA HIS A 184 -13.23 3.17 4.69
C HIS A 184 -14.42 4.05 5.12
N VAL A 185 -15.30 4.37 4.17
CA VAL A 185 -16.52 5.14 4.44
C VAL A 185 -17.39 4.44 5.48
N LYS A 186 -17.65 3.14 5.32
CA LYS A 186 -18.43 2.36 6.28
C LYS A 186 -17.85 2.42 7.69
N THR A 187 -16.55 2.21 7.85
CA THR A 187 -15.91 2.21 9.17
C THR A 187 -15.94 3.59 9.83
N GLN A 188 -15.77 4.67 9.06
CA GLN A 188 -15.91 6.04 9.57
C GLN A 188 -17.36 6.34 9.99
N PHE A 189 -18.35 5.95 9.19
CA PHE A 189 -19.76 6.12 9.55
C PHE A 189 -20.15 5.31 10.78
N ASP A 190 -19.70 4.06 10.89
CA ASP A 190 -19.96 3.22 12.05
C ASP A 190 -19.34 3.81 13.33
N ALA A 191 -18.11 4.35 13.23
CA ALA A 191 -17.46 5.03 14.35
C ALA A 191 -18.21 6.30 14.77
N LEU A 192 -18.58 7.15 13.81
CA LEU A 192 -19.38 8.36 14.05
C LEU A 192 -20.74 8.03 14.67
N TYR A 193 -21.40 6.99 14.18
CA TYR A 193 -22.69 6.55 14.71
C TYR A 193 -22.58 6.13 16.17
N ARG A 194 -21.55 5.33 16.51
CA ARG A 194 -21.28 4.91 17.90
C ARG A 194 -20.98 6.09 18.81
N ASP A 195 -20.15 7.04 18.36
CA ASP A 195 -19.86 8.24 19.14
C ASP A 195 -21.12 9.09 19.34
N SER A 196 -21.90 9.33 18.28
CA SER A 196 -23.18 10.05 18.38
C SER A 196 -24.14 9.42 19.38
N LEU A 197 -24.29 8.09 19.37
CA LEU A 197 -25.10 7.38 20.36
C LEU A 197 -24.56 7.56 21.79
N PHE A 198 -23.24 7.48 21.98
CA PHE A 198 -22.61 7.70 23.26
C PHE A 198 -22.83 9.13 23.77
N GLN A 199 -22.63 10.14 22.92
CA GLN A 199 -22.88 11.54 23.27
C GLN A 199 -24.35 11.79 23.62
N ARG A 200 -25.30 11.20 22.87
CA ARG A 200 -26.73 11.28 23.20
C ARG A 200 -27.04 10.65 24.55
N CYS A 201 -26.41 9.53 24.89
CA CYS A 201 -26.55 8.89 26.20
C CYS A 201 -26.01 9.78 27.32
N MET A 202 -24.82 10.36 27.14
CA MET A 202 -24.21 11.27 28.11
C MET A 202 -25.05 12.52 28.34
N LEU A 203 -25.58 13.12 27.26
CA LEU A 203 -26.48 14.27 27.33
C LEU A 203 -27.79 13.90 28.06
N ALA A 204 -28.39 12.75 27.74
CA ALA A 204 -29.60 12.28 28.42
C ALA A 204 -29.36 12.10 29.93
N ARG A 205 -28.20 11.54 30.31
CA ARG A 205 -27.79 11.41 31.72
C ARG A 205 -27.65 12.77 32.39
N GLN A 206 -27.05 13.76 31.73
CA GLN A 206 -26.91 15.12 32.25
C GLN A 206 -28.27 15.82 32.40
N ILE A 207 -29.18 15.68 31.42
CA ILE A 207 -30.54 16.23 31.50
C ILE A 207 -31.29 15.64 32.69
N ILE A 208 -31.22 14.31 32.89
CA ILE A 208 -31.85 13.65 34.04
C ILE A 208 -31.22 14.12 35.36
N GLY A 209 -29.89 14.23 35.42
CA GLY A 209 -29.20 14.75 36.61
C GLY A 209 -29.62 16.18 36.96
N ASN A 210 -29.74 17.06 35.97
CA ASN A 210 -30.22 18.42 36.14
C ASN A 210 -31.71 18.48 36.53
N ALA A 211 -32.53 17.55 36.03
CA ALA A 211 -33.92 17.46 36.43
C ALA A 211 -34.05 17.01 37.90
N LEU A 212 -33.26 16.00 38.31
CA LEU A 212 -33.23 15.50 39.68
C LEU A 212 -32.82 16.57 40.69
N SER A 213 -31.88 17.47 40.35
CA SER A 213 -31.53 18.58 41.24
C SER A 213 -32.68 19.59 41.46
N GLN A 214 -33.69 19.59 40.59
CA GLN A 214 -34.88 20.44 40.70
C GLN A 214 -36.08 19.70 41.32
N SER A 215 -35.97 18.40 41.60
CA SER A 215 -37.14 17.61 42.01
C SER A 215 -37.70 18.06 43.35
N GLU A 216 -36.84 18.34 44.33
CA GLU A 216 -37.24 18.72 45.68
C GLU A 216 -37.87 20.12 45.75
N SER A 217 -37.26 21.11 45.09
CA SER A 217 -37.74 22.50 45.13
C SER A 217 -38.88 22.76 44.15
N ARG A 218 -38.89 22.08 42.99
CA ARG A 218 -39.80 22.34 41.87
C ARG A 218 -40.23 21.05 41.16
N PRO A 219 -41.12 20.26 41.78
CA PRO A 219 -41.54 18.97 41.23
C PRO A 219 -42.27 19.07 39.88
N ASP A 220 -42.92 20.20 39.60
CA ASP A 220 -43.59 20.46 38.32
C ASP A 220 -42.58 20.67 37.17
N ILE A 221 -41.44 21.31 37.44
CA ILE A 221 -40.35 21.48 36.48
C ILE A 221 -39.62 20.16 36.26
N PHE A 222 -39.40 19.38 37.32
CA PHE A 222 -38.90 18.02 37.20
C PHE A 222 -39.80 17.16 36.30
N ALA A 223 -41.11 17.17 36.55
CA ALA A 223 -42.08 16.45 35.73
C ALA A 223 -42.04 16.92 34.25
N LEU A 224 -41.96 18.24 34.02
CA LEU A 224 -41.83 18.80 32.67
C LEU A 224 -40.53 18.35 31.97
N ALA A 225 -39.41 18.32 32.69
CA ALA A 225 -38.12 17.92 32.13
C ALA A 225 -38.06 16.43 31.79
N VAL A 226 -38.63 15.58 32.64
CA VAL A 226 -38.66 14.12 32.43
C VAL A 226 -39.67 13.72 31.35
N MET A 227 -40.90 14.27 31.42
CA MET A 227 -41.98 13.92 30.50
C MET A 227 -41.88 14.64 29.15
N LYS A 228 -41.09 15.72 29.06
CA LYS A 228 -40.93 16.57 27.86
C LYS A 228 -42.24 17.16 27.33
N LYS A 229 -43.29 17.22 28.15
CA LYS A 229 -44.61 17.79 27.82
C LYS A 229 -45.19 18.50 29.05
N ARG A 230 -45.93 19.60 28.80
CA ARG A 230 -46.72 20.30 29.83
C ARG A 230 -47.90 19.43 30.28
N GLY A 231 -48.50 19.75 31.44
CA GLY A 231 -49.64 19.00 31.98
C GLY A 231 -49.27 17.77 32.81
N PHE A 232 -48.04 17.72 33.33
CA PHE A 232 -47.63 16.76 34.35
C PHE A 232 -47.15 17.49 35.60
N SER A 233 -47.41 16.92 36.76
CA SER A 233 -46.85 17.34 38.04
C SER A 233 -46.23 16.14 38.74
N ALA A 234 -45.20 16.35 39.55
CA ALA A 234 -44.66 15.31 40.41
C ALA A 234 -45.08 15.52 41.87
N ILE A 235 -45.15 14.43 42.62
CA ILE A 235 -45.18 14.43 44.09
C ILE A 235 -44.05 13.54 44.56
N LEU A 236 -43.14 14.08 45.36
CA LEU A 236 -42.05 13.30 45.93
C LEU A 236 -42.52 12.60 47.21
N ALA A 237 -42.15 11.34 47.33
CA ALA A 237 -42.39 10.51 48.50
C ALA A 237 -41.14 9.68 48.78
N GLY A 238 -40.28 10.19 49.65
CA GLY A 238 -38.94 9.63 49.87
C GLY A 238 -38.11 9.71 48.58
N GLU A 239 -37.51 8.59 48.18
CA GLU A 239 -36.68 8.48 46.96
C GLU A 239 -37.53 8.25 45.68
N ALA A 240 -38.85 8.14 45.81
CA ALA A 240 -39.75 7.95 44.67
C ALA A 240 -40.47 9.26 44.30
N ALA A 241 -40.66 9.48 42.99
CA ALA A 241 -41.49 10.56 42.47
C ALA A 241 -42.71 9.99 41.74
N TYR A 242 -43.90 10.36 42.20
CA TYR A 242 -45.16 10.04 41.55
C TYR A 242 -45.48 11.09 40.50
N LEU A 243 -45.51 10.69 39.22
CA LEU A 243 -45.89 11.56 38.11
C LEU A 243 -47.39 11.49 37.87
N ILE A 244 -48.05 12.65 37.92
CA ILE A 244 -49.49 12.80 37.80
C ILE A 244 -49.79 13.60 36.54
N SER A 245 -50.61 13.03 35.66
CA SER A 245 -51.12 13.72 34.48
C SER A 245 -52.29 14.63 34.86
N CYS A 246 -52.25 15.89 34.45
CA CYS A 246 -53.29 16.87 34.67
C CYS A 246 -54.32 16.80 33.54
N ALA A 247 -55.61 16.91 33.89
CA ALA A 247 -56.68 17.08 32.91
C ALA A 247 -56.58 18.46 32.24
N GLU A 248 -56.75 18.50 30.92
CA GLU A 248 -56.78 19.75 30.17
C GLU A 248 -58.07 20.52 30.46
N VAL A 249 -57.93 21.83 30.72
CA VAL A 249 -59.05 22.71 31.07
C VAL A 249 -58.87 24.04 30.35
N ALA A 250 -59.92 24.51 29.68
CA ALA A 250 -59.97 25.84 29.10
C ALA A 250 -60.10 26.90 30.19
N CYS A 251 -59.23 27.91 30.13
CA CYS A 251 -59.15 28.99 31.11
C CYS A 251 -59.12 30.34 30.40
N GLN A 252 -59.75 31.35 30.98
CA GLN A 252 -59.73 32.72 30.49
C GLN A 252 -58.84 33.58 31.39
N VAL A 253 -57.99 34.42 30.79
CA VAL A 253 -57.16 35.37 31.55
C VAL A 253 -58.05 36.44 32.18
N ARG A 254 -57.79 36.79 33.43
CA ARG A 254 -58.53 37.81 34.17
C ARG A 254 -57.60 38.88 34.70
N ALA A 255 -58.08 40.12 34.83
CA ALA A 255 -57.39 41.16 35.59
C ALA A 255 -57.38 40.81 37.09
N ALA A 256 -56.34 41.26 37.80
CA ALA A 256 -56.23 41.12 39.24
C ALA A 256 -55.87 42.47 39.86
N GLN A 257 -56.36 42.75 41.07
CA GLN A 257 -56.08 44.01 41.76
C GLN A 257 -54.61 44.11 42.20
N THR A 258 -53.98 42.97 42.46
CA THR A 258 -52.57 42.84 42.85
C THR A 258 -51.81 42.00 41.81
N CYS A 259 -50.50 42.21 41.73
CA CYS A 259 -49.64 41.46 40.81
C CYS A 259 -49.20 40.12 41.41
N PHE A 260 -49.07 39.12 40.55
CA PHE A 260 -48.65 37.77 40.92
C PHE A 260 -47.52 37.28 40.01
N ASN A 261 -46.74 36.32 40.50
CA ASN A 261 -45.74 35.63 39.66
C ASN A 261 -46.39 34.68 38.65
N GLU A 262 -47.58 34.16 38.96
CA GLU A 262 -48.39 33.31 38.12
C GLU A 262 -49.46 34.10 37.36
N LEU A 263 -49.94 33.54 36.25
CA LEU A 263 -50.95 34.18 35.41
C LEU A 263 -52.34 34.01 36.03
N PRO A 264 -53.03 35.07 36.47
CA PRO A 264 -54.38 34.94 37.02
C PRO A 264 -55.37 34.57 35.91
N VAL A 265 -56.16 33.52 36.18
CA VAL A 265 -57.11 32.95 35.22
C VAL A 265 -58.40 32.54 35.91
N THR A 266 -59.47 32.42 35.13
CA THR A 266 -60.73 31.80 35.53
C THR A 266 -60.92 30.53 34.71
N CYS A 267 -60.95 29.38 35.37
CA CYS A 267 -61.09 28.06 34.75
C CYS A 267 -62.40 27.42 35.24
N LYS A 268 -63.33 27.08 34.33
CA LYS A 268 -64.65 26.50 34.69
C LYS A 268 -65.39 27.28 35.81
N GLY A 269 -65.33 28.61 35.76
CA GLY A 269 -65.94 29.49 36.77
C GLY A 269 -65.20 29.58 38.10
N VAL A 270 -64.07 28.88 38.26
CA VAL A 270 -63.21 28.96 39.45
C VAL A 270 -62.04 29.89 39.15
N GLU A 271 -61.88 30.92 39.98
CA GLU A 271 -60.72 31.79 39.92
C GLU A 271 -59.49 31.09 40.49
N GLY A 272 -58.36 31.28 39.82
CA GLY A 272 -57.07 30.79 40.27
C GLY A 272 -55.94 31.39 39.46
N PHE A 273 -54.87 30.62 39.35
CA PHE A 273 -53.59 31.04 38.79
C PHE A 273 -52.96 29.91 37.99
N LEU A 274 -52.26 30.26 36.92
CA LEU A 274 -51.59 29.32 36.03
C LEU A 274 -50.08 29.52 36.12
N ARG A 275 -49.33 28.44 36.39
CA ARG A 275 -47.87 28.52 36.43
C ARG A 275 -47.28 28.85 35.04
N PRO A 276 -46.33 29.79 34.94
CA PRO A 276 -45.79 30.25 33.64
C PRO A 276 -45.20 29.12 32.78
N ASN A 277 -44.37 28.25 33.36
CA ASN A 277 -43.62 27.23 32.61
C ASN A 277 -44.45 25.95 32.38
N THR A 278 -45.12 25.46 33.42
CA THR A 278 -45.77 24.13 33.43
C THR A 278 -47.24 24.16 33.07
N ARG A 279 -47.88 25.34 33.11
CA ARG A 279 -49.32 25.54 32.89
C ARG A 279 -50.22 24.71 33.82
N VAL A 280 -49.73 24.42 35.01
CA VAL A 280 -50.52 23.77 36.06
C VAL A 280 -51.38 24.83 36.76
N PHE A 281 -52.68 24.56 36.89
CA PHE A 281 -53.62 25.41 37.60
C PHE A 281 -53.45 25.28 39.12
N MET A 282 -53.44 26.41 39.81
CA MET A 282 -53.37 26.52 41.26
C MET A 282 -54.44 27.49 41.77
N ARG A 283 -54.95 27.25 42.97
CA ARG A 283 -55.95 28.13 43.59
C ARG A 283 -55.34 29.38 44.22
N VAL A 284 -54.05 29.33 44.57
CA VAL A 284 -53.32 30.40 45.24
C VAL A 284 -52.14 30.82 44.37
N GLY A 285 -51.92 32.12 44.26
CA GLY A 285 -50.79 32.71 43.55
C GLY A 285 -49.80 33.35 44.52
N THR A 286 -48.57 33.49 44.08
CA THR A 286 -47.49 34.17 44.81
C THR A 286 -47.56 35.67 44.53
N PRO A 287 -47.92 36.51 45.52
CA PRO A 287 -48.00 37.96 45.31
C PRO A 287 -46.61 38.54 45.04
N ARG A 288 -46.57 39.55 44.17
CA ARG A 288 -45.35 40.31 43.85
C ARG A 288 -45.67 41.80 43.77
N GLU A 289 -44.64 42.63 43.91
CA GLU A 289 -44.77 44.06 43.67
C GLU A 289 -45.00 44.33 42.18
N CYS A 290 -45.96 45.20 41.90
CA CYS A 290 -46.30 45.63 40.55
C CYS A 290 -45.20 46.55 40.01
N SER A 291 -44.54 46.14 38.93
CA SER A 291 -43.47 46.91 38.30
C SER A 291 -43.77 47.10 36.82
N VAL A 292 -43.75 48.35 36.36
CA VAL A 292 -43.83 48.69 34.93
C VAL A 292 -42.55 48.34 34.17
N VAL A 293 -41.42 48.29 34.88
CA VAL A 293 -40.10 47.99 34.28
C VAL A 293 -39.89 46.48 34.15
N PHE A 294 -40.32 45.71 35.16
CA PHE A 294 -40.16 44.25 35.20
C PHE A 294 -41.51 43.54 35.36
N PRO A 295 -42.47 43.69 34.44
CA PRO A 295 -43.76 43.02 34.56
C PRO A 295 -43.62 41.50 34.44
N ALA A 296 -44.59 40.75 34.96
CA ALA A 296 -44.67 39.32 34.72
C ALA A 296 -45.12 39.08 33.27
N VAL A 297 -44.28 38.48 32.44
CA VAL A 297 -44.59 38.22 31.03
C VAL A 297 -44.91 36.74 30.83
N PHE A 298 -45.99 36.48 30.09
CA PHE A 298 -46.47 35.13 29.82
C PHE A 298 -46.68 34.94 28.32
N ASP A 299 -46.32 33.75 27.83
CA ASP A 299 -46.58 33.29 26.47
C ASP A 299 -48.00 32.68 26.38
N ILE A 300 -48.88 33.18 25.53
CA ILE A 300 -50.21 32.59 25.30
C ILE A 300 -50.34 32.38 23.81
N ASP A 301 -50.15 31.14 23.35
CA ASP A 301 -50.22 30.76 21.94
C ASP A 301 -49.37 31.68 21.05
N ASP A 302 -48.07 31.84 21.40
CA ASP A 302 -47.10 32.72 20.74
C ASP A 302 -47.36 34.24 20.89
N VAL A 303 -48.38 34.64 21.66
CA VAL A 303 -48.66 36.02 22.02
C VAL A 303 -48.14 36.31 23.42
N PHE A 304 -47.20 37.25 23.53
CA PHE A 304 -46.62 37.62 24.82
C PHE A 304 -47.46 38.71 25.48
N VAL A 305 -47.95 38.42 26.67
CA VAL A 305 -48.72 39.36 27.48
C VAL A 305 -48.00 39.67 28.78
N ALA A 306 -47.92 40.95 29.12
CA ALA A 306 -47.48 41.40 30.43
C ALA A 306 -48.68 41.58 31.35
N MET A 307 -48.51 41.15 32.60
CA MET A 307 -49.51 41.32 33.63
C MET A 307 -49.05 42.36 34.65
N ASN A 308 -49.74 43.50 34.66
CA ASN A 308 -49.50 44.57 35.61
C ASN A 308 -50.78 45.39 35.85
N PRO A 309 -51.42 45.19 37.01
CA PRO A 309 -52.79 44.67 37.22
C PRO A 309 -53.64 44.27 36.00
N ASN A 310 -53.55 45.02 34.92
CA ASN A 310 -54.21 44.78 33.65
C ASN A 310 -53.31 43.99 32.69
N VAL A 311 -53.94 43.35 31.72
CA VAL A 311 -53.25 42.62 30.65
C VAL A 311 -52.82 43.63 29.58
N THR A 312 -51.54 43.62 29.22
CA THR A 312 -51.00 44.41 28.11
C THR A 312 -50.23 43.52 27.14
N LEU A 313 -50.32 43.81 25.85
CA LEU A 313 -49.54 43.12 24.84
C LEU A 313 -48.09 43.62 24.87
N VAL A 314 -47.13 42.70 24.81
CA VAL A 314 -45.70 43.03 24.76
C VAL A 314 -45.00 42.37 23.59
N GLN A 315 -43.84 42.91 23.22
CA GLN A 315 -43.00 42.32 22.20
C GLN A 315 -42.40 41.00 22.68
N LYS A 316 -42.24 40.05 21.74
CA LYS A 316 -41.63 38.75 21.99
C LYS A 316 -40.18 38.91 22.49
N PRO A 317 -39.80 38.31 23.63
CA PRO A 317 -38.42 38.34 24.12
C PRO A 317 -37.44 37.66 23.15
N SER A 318 -36.16 38.03 23.22
CA SER A 318 -35.09 37.33 22.51
C SER A 318 -34.91 35.92 23.05
N ILE A 319 -34.65 34.97 22.16
CA ILE A 319 -34.41 33.57 22.51
C ILE A 319 -32.93 33.40 22.85
N ILE A 320 -32.64 32.88 24.04
CA ILE A 320 -31.28 32.49 24.44
C ILE A 320 -30.91 31.24 23.63
N GLN A 321 -29.78 31.30 22.91
CA GLN A 321 -29.22 30.17 22.17
C GLN A 321 -28.12 29.48 23.00
N PRO A 322 -27.90 28.16 22.82
CA PRO A 322 -26.75 27.48 23.40
C PRO A 322 -25.44 28.16 22.97
N LEU A 323 -24.48 28.33 23.89
CA LEU A 323 -23.21 29.01 23.60
C LEU A 323 -22.31 28.25 22.61
N GLU A 324 -22.47 26.93 22.51
CA GLU A 324 -21.67 26.08 21.63
C GLU A 324 -22.60 25.23 20.77
N ILE A 325 -22.51 25.45 19.45
CA ILE A 325 -23.07 24.55 18.46
C ILE A 325 -21.93 23.60 18.10
N PRO A 326 -22.08 22.28 18.25
CA PRO A 326 -21.05 21.35 17.82
C PRO A 326 -20.81 21.54 16.31
N THR A 327 -19.62 21.99 15.95
CA THR A 327 -19.21 22.09 14.55
C THR A 327 -18.59 20.77 14.13
N TRP A 328 -19.24 20.10 13.18
CA TRP A 328 -18.59 19.01 12.46
C TRP A 328 -17.78 19.59 11.30
N ASN A 329 -16.59 19.06 11.07
CA ASN A 329 -15.85 19.35 9.84
C ASN A 329 -15.70 18.02 9.11
N TYR A 330 -16.17 17.99 7.86
CA TYR A 330 -15.91 16.86 7.00
C TYR A 330 -14.42 16.87 6.63
N GLU A 331 -13.69 15.85 7.02
CA GLU A 331 -12.36 15.61 6.50
C GLU A 331 -12.47 14.84 5.18
N GLU A 332 -12.04 15.46 4.10
CA GLU A 332 -11.97 14.81 2.79
C GLU A 332 -10.95 13.67 2.85
N ILE A 333 -11.30 12.55 2.20
CA ILE A 333 -10.40 11.42 2.00
C ILE A 333 -9.31 11.84 1.01
N ARG A 334 -8.23 12.44 1.51
CA ARG A 334 -7.05 12.79 0.70
C ARG A 334 -6.40 11.50 0.18
N SER A 335 -5.87 11.55 -1.04
CA SER A 335 -5.13 10.46 -1.69
C SER A 335 -5.95 9.26 -2.23
N PHE A 336 -7.28 9.36 -2.33
CA PHE A 336 -8.06 8.28 -2.95
C PHE A 336 -7.67 8.10 -4.42
N MET A 337 -7.46 9.17 -5.20
CA MET A 337 -7.14 9.04 -6.63
C MET A 337 -5.71 8.62 -6.91
N THR A 338 -4.77 8.94 -6.03
CA THR A 338 -3.32 8.81 -6.24
C THR A 338 -2.74 7.50 -5.74
N SER A 339 -3.52 6.67 -5.05
CA SER A 339 -3.07 5.39 -4.50
C SER A 339 -3.90 4.23 -5.06
N GLY A 340 -3.24 3.12 -5.36
CA GLY A 340 -3.88 1.92 -5.91
C GLY A 340 -2.93 0.71 -5.87
N ILE A 341 -3.31 -0.41 -6.46
CA ILE A 341 -2.49 -1.65 -6.42
C ILE A 341 -1.18 -1.52 -7.20
N TYR A 342 -1.16 -0.68 -8.24
CA TYR A 342 -0.02 -0.48 -9.13
C TYR A 342 0.58 0.91 -8.91
N SER A 343 1.89 1.00 -9.07
CA SER A 343 2.65 2.24 -9.10
C SER A 343 2.36 3.06 -10.37
N ALA A 344 2.70 4.35 -10.34
CA ALA A 344 2.55 5.22 -11.51
C ALA A 344 3.39 4.76 -12.71
N GLU A 345 4.60 4.24 -12.46
CA GLU A 345 5.50 3.74 -13.51
C GLU A 345 4.94 2.50 -14.21
N GLU A 346 4.31 1.59 -13.46
CA GLU A 346 3.67 0.39 -14.02
C GLU A 346 2.47 0.75 -14.90
N LEU A 347 1.67 1.75 -14.48
CA LEU A 347 0.55 2.24 -15.27
C LEU A 347 1.01 2.97 -16.55
N GLU A 348 2.12 3.72 -16.49
CA GLU A 348 2.72 4.36 -17.66
C GLU A 348 3.25 3.32 -18.66
N LYS A 349 3.90 2.25 -18.18
CA LYS A 349 4.33 1.12 -19.03
C LYS A 349 3.15 0.44 -19.71
N LEU A 350 2.04 0.25 -18.99
CA LEU A 350 0.81 -0.29 -19.59
C LEU A 350 0.25 0.65 -20.65
N GLU A 351 0.18 1.95 -20.37
CA GLU A 351 -0.30 2.95 -21.32
C GLU A 351 0.54 2.95 -22.61
N ASP A 352 1.86 2.94 -22.49
CA ASP A 352 2.76 2.91 -23.64
C ASP A 352 2.60 1.62 -24.46
N HIS A 353 2.46 0.47 -23.78
CA HIS A 353 2.19 -0.81 -24.42
C HIS A 353 0.85 -0.81 -25.17
N MET A 354 -0.23 -0.28 -24.57
CA MET A 354 -1.53 -0.15 -25.22
C MET A 354 -1.50 0.85 -26.40
N ALA A 355 -0.68 1.90 -26.30
CA ALA A 355 -0.51 2.90 -27.35
C ALA A 355 0.41 2.43 -28.49
N PHE A 356 1.21 1.38 -28.28
CA PHE A 356 2.19 0.89 -29.24
C PHE A 356 1.61 0.58 -30.64
N PRO A 357 0.44 -0.11 -30.79
CA PRO A 357 -0.14 -0.37 -32.10
C PRO A 357 -0.50 0.92 -32.87
N LEU A 358 -0.99 1.94 -32.16
CA LEU A 358 -1.34 3.25 -32.74
C LEU A 358 -0.08 4.02 -33.16
N LYS A 359 0.96 4.02 -32.31
CA LYS A 359 2.26 4.63 -32.61
C LYS A 359 2.93 3.94 -33.81
N ARG A 360 2.85 2.61 -33.89
CA ARG A 360 3.41 1.82 -34.99
C ARG A 360 2.78 2.19 -36.33
N GLN A 361 1.46 2.36 -36.40
CA GLN A 361 0.78 2.79 -37.63
C GLN A 361 1.24 4.20 -38.06
N ALA A 362 1.24 5.16 -37.14
CA ALA A 362 1.70 6.53 -37.44
C ALA A 362 3.18 6.59 -37.83
N LEU A 363 4.04 5.78 -37.19
CA LEU A 363 5.45 5.66 -37.54
C LEU A 363 5.62 5.06 -38.93
N LEU A 364 4.91 3.98 -39.25
CA LEU A 364 4.93 3.37 -40.58
C LEU A 364 4.45 4.36 -41.65
N GLU A 365 3.38 5.11 -41.41
CA GLU A 365 2.92 6.17 -42.31
C GLU A 365 3.95 7.27 -42.48
N SER A 366 4.63 7.69 -41.41
CA SER A 366 5.69 8.71 -41.50
C SER A 366 6.89 8.23 -42.32
N VAL A 367 7.23 6.94 -42.23
CA VAL A 367 8.27 6.29 -43.02
C VAL A 367 7.82 6.19 -44.47
N VAL A 368 6.60 5.72 -44.74
CA VAL A 368 6.02 5.63 -46.09
C VAL A 368 5.91 7.01 -46.74
N ARG A 369 5.53 8.05 -45.99
CA ARG A 369 5.46 9.43 -46.49
C ARG A 369 6.84 9.96 -46.83
N ARG A 370 7.86 9.72 -45.99
CA ARG A 370 9.25 10.06 -46.30
C ARG A 370 9.79 9.30 -47.51
N LEU A 371 9.29 8.09 -47.78
CA LEU A 371 9.61 7.32 -48.97
C LEU A 371 8.86 7.83 -50.21
N ALA A 372 7.61 8.30 -50.05
CA ALA A 372 6.76 8.80 -51.11
C ALA A 372 7.07 10.23 -51.56
N ASP A 373 7.64 11.08 -50.70
CA ASP A 373 7.98 12.49 -50.98
C ASP A 373 9.25 12.68 -51.84
N ARG A 374 9.80 11.61 -52.44
CA ARG A 374 10.80 11.75 -53.51
C ARG A 374 10.10 11.88 -54.86
N PRO A 375 10.40 12.91 -55.68
CA PRO A 375 9.64 13.20 -56.88
C PRO A 375 9.75 12.05 -57.89
N ARG A 376 8.58 11.56 -58.30
CA ARG A 376 8.40 10.55 -59.35
C ARG A 376 8.88 11.12 -60.69
N THR A 377 9.95 10.57 -61.23
CA THR A 377 10.06 10.38 -62.68
C THR A 377 10.14 8.89 -62.95
N ALA A 378 9.38 8.47 -63.94
CA ALA A 378 9.04 7.11 -64.25
C ALA A 378 10.27 6.26 -64.58
N GLU A 379 10.44 5.14 -63.89
CA GLU A 379 10.66 3.81 -64.49
C GLU A 379 10.73 2.77 -63.38
N SER A 380 10.11 1.62 -63.65
CA SER A 380 10.05 0.46 -62.78
C SER A 380 11.44 -0.03 -62.40
N GLY A 381 11.65 -0.24 -61.10
CA GLY A 381 12.81 -0.96 -60.55
C GLY A 381 13.90 -0.04 -60.04
N ASN A 382 13.89 0.25 -58.73
CA ASN A 382 15.08 0.70 -58.01
C ASN A 382 14.90 0.58 -56.49
N PHE A 383 14.66 -0.65 -56.02
CA PHE A 383 14.97 -1.01 -54.63
C PHE A 383 16.50 -1.11 -54.43
N GLN A 384 17.25 -1.29 -55.52
CA GLN A 384 18.70 -1.51 -55.54
C GLN A 384 19.53 -0.25 -55.26
N LYS A 385 18.96 0.96 -55.38
CA LYS A 385 19.63 2.23 -55.00
C LYS A 385 19.51 2.59 -53.52
N LEU A 386 18.71 1.85 -52.74
CA LEU A 386 18.70 2.00 -51.27
C LEU A 386 19.77 1.14 -50.59
N LEU A 387 20.38 0.21 -51.31
CA LEU A 387 21.47 -0.66 -50.88
C LEU A 387 22.75 -0.39 -51.70
N ASP A 388 22.98 0.86 -52.09
CA ASP A 388 24.17 1.22 -52.86
C ASP A 388 25.39 1.35 -51.95
N GLU A 389 26.45 0.60 -52.27
CA GLU A 389 27.67 0.39 -51.48
C GLU A 389 28.44 1.70 -51.21
N ASP A 390 28.26 2.68 -52.10
CA ASP A 390 28.83 4.02 -51.96
C ASP A 390 28.11 4.89 -50.91
N THR A 391 26.85 4.61 -50.63
CA THR A 391 26.08 5.28 -49.57
C THR A 391 26.39 4.67 -48.20
N PHE A 392 26.59 3.35 -48.15
CA PHE A 392 27.07 2.64 -46.96
C PHE A 392 28.49 3.07 -46.59
N ASN A 393 29.38 3.23 -47.57
CA ASN A 393 30.75 3.72 -47.35
C ASN A 393 30.82 5.18 -46.90
N LYS A 394 29.87 6.03 -47.31
CA LYS A 394 29.78 7.43 -46.84
C LYS A 394 29.15 7.56 -45.45
N MET A 395 28.18 6.71 -45.12
CA MET A 395 27.58 6.66 -43.77
C MET A 395 28.54 6.02 -42.75
N SER A 396 29.26 4.98 -43.16
CA SER A 396 30.30 4.29 -42.38
C SER A 396 31.40 5.25 -41.91
N ARG A 397 31.98 6.07 -42.80
CA ARG A 397 33.10 6.98 -42.41
C ARG A 397 32.69 8.13 -41.48
N SER A 398 31.42 8.52 -41.44
CA SER A 398 30.95 9.66 -40.63
C SER A 398 30.52 9.23 -39.23
N TYR A 399 29.82 8.10 -39.09
CA TYR A 399 29.34 7.62 -37.79
C TYR A 399 30.39 6.83 -37.02
N PHE A 400 31.24 6.05 -37.70
CA PHE A 400 32.32 5.32 -37.01
C PHE A 400 33.39 6.25 -36.46
N ARG A 401 33.62 7.44 -37.00
CA ARG A 401 34.70 8.32 -36.50
C ARG A 401 34.43 8.86 -35.09
N SER A 402 33.17 9.15 -34.78
CA SER A 402 32.76 9.64 -33.46
C SER A 402 32.69 8.50 -32.43
N LEU A 403 32.17 7.33 -32.82
CA LEU A 403 32.12 6.14 -31.95
C LEU A 403 33.51 5.55 -31.72
N TYR A 404 34.38 5.52 -32.73
CA TYR A 404 35.75 5.03 -32.62
C TYR A 404 36.63 5.97 -31.78
N ALA A 405 36.40 7.29 -31.82
CA ALA A 405 37.10 8.22 -30.94
C ALA A 405 36.78 7.95 -29.45
N GLY A 406 35.49 7.77 -29.11
CA GLY A 406 35.10 7.42 -27.74
C GLY A 406 35.59 6.04 -27.30
N PHE A 407 35.62 5.06 -28.21
CA PHE A 407 36.11 3.70 -27.90
C PHE A 407 37.64 3.66 -27.69
N ILE A 408 38.41 4.46 -28.43
CA ILE A 408 39.87 4.59 -28.24
C ILE A 408 40.18 5.29 -26.92
N GLU A 409 39.42 6.32 -26.54
CA GLU A 409 39.59 7.02 -25.26
C GLU A 409 39.25 6.12 -24.07
N PHE A 410 38.13 5.38 -24.14
CA PHE A 410 37.78 4.38 -23.14
C PHE A 410 38.83 3.25 -23.07
N GLY A 411 39.29 2.76 -24.21
CA GLY A 411 40.33 1.74 -24.30
C GLY A 411 41.66 2.18 -23.69
N ALA A 412 42.07 3.44 -23.89
CA ALA A 412 43.29 4.00 -23.33
C ALA A 412 43.23 4.10 -21.79
N VAL A 413 42.07 4.49 -21.24
CA VAL A 413 41.85 4.55 -19.78
C VAL A 413 41.87 3.13 -19.18
N CYS A 414 41.17 2.18 -19.79
CA CYS A 414 41.15 0.79 -19.34
C CYS A 414 42.54 0.12 -19.42
N ALA A 415 43.29 0.38 -20.49
CA ALA A 415 44.67 -0.13 -20.64
C ALA A 415 45.61 0.47 -19.58
N SER A 416 45.42 1.73 -19.22
CA SER A 416 46.19 2.39 -18.16
C SER A 416 45.91 1.78 -16.78
N ILE A 417 44.63 1.54 -16.46
CA ILE A 417 44.22 0.90 -15.20
C ILE A 417 44.74 -0.55 -15.15
N ALA A 418 44.58 -1.31 -16.22
CA ALA A 418 45.11 -2.68 -16.32
C ALA A 418 46.64 -2.71 -16.17
N GLY A 419 47.35 -1.76 -16.78
CA GLY A 419 48.79 -1.58 -16.63
C GLY A 419 49.20 -1.33 -15.17
N CYS A 420 48.50 -0.44 -14.46
CA CYS A 420 48.74 -0.20 -13.03
C CYS A 420 48.52 -1.47 -12.19
N VAL A 421 47.47 -2.25 -12.47
CA VAL A 421 47.19 -3.51 -11.76
C VAL A 421 48.31 -4.53 -11.99
N VAL A 422 48.80 -4.66 -13.23
CA VAL A 422 49.90 -5.57 -13.57
C VAL A 422 51.20 -5.15 -12.87
N VAL A 423 51.51 -3.85 -12.82
CA VAL A 423 52.69 -3.34 -12.09
C VAL A 423 52.60 -3.64 -10.59
N ILE A 424 51.42 -3.44 -9.97
CA ILE A 424 51.19 -3.76 -8.56
C ILE A 424 51.37 -5.28 -8.32
N GLN A 425 50.87 -6.13 -9.21
CA GLN A 425 51.08 -7.58 -9.12
C GLN A 425 52.55 -7.97 -9.26
N LEU A 426 53.30 -7.29 -10.13
CA LEU A 426 54.75 -7.49 -10.30
C LEU A 426 55.53 -7.12 -9.03
N ILE A 427 55.18 -6.00 -8.39
CA ILE A 427 55.78 -5.59 -7.12
C ILE A 427 55.47 -6.62 -6.02
N LYS A 428 54.22 -7.08 -5.93
CA LYS A 428 53.82 -8.12 -4.97
C LYS A 428 54.63 -9.41 -5.18
N LEU A 429 54.83 -9.83 -6.44
CA LEU A 429 55.62 -11.02 -6.77
C LEU A 429 57.08 -10.89 -6.33
N VAL A 430 57.70 -9.72 -6.53
CA VAL A 430 59.09 -9.49 -6.07
C VAL A 430 59.18 -9.57 -4.54
N ILE A 431 58.24 -8.95 -3.82
CA ILE A 431 58.22 -8.99 -2.35
C ILE A 431 58.03 -10.43 -1.86
N ASP A 432 57.07 -11.17 -2.43
CA ASP A 432 56.82 -12.57 -2.06
C ASP A 432 58.06 -13.44 -2.35
N THR A 433 58.75 -13.22 -3.48
CA THR A 433 59.97 -13.96 -3.83
C THR A 433 61.12 -13.69 -2.86
N VAL A 434 61.27 -12.44 -2.37
CA VAL A 434 62.28 -12.09 -1.37
C VAL A 434 61.96 -12.74 -0.01
N ILE A 435 60.70 -12.67 0.44
CA ILE A 435 60.27 -13.28 1.71
C ILE A 435 60.45 -14.81 1.67
N HIS A 436 60.03 -15.44 0.56
CA HIS A 436 60.22 -16.87 0.33
C HIS A 436 61.70 -17.25 0.23
N GLY A 437 62.52 -16.43 -0.43
CA GLY A 437 63.97 -16.64 -0.52
C GLY A 437 64.67 -16.59 0.84
N VAL A 438 64.32 -15.61 1.68
CA VAL A 438 64.88 -15.48 3.04
C VAL A 438 64.47 -16.65 3.93
N THR A 439 63.19 -17.06 3.88
CA THR A 439 62.69 -18.19 4.68
C THR A 439 63.28 -19.54 4.23
N LEU A 440 63.50 -19.75 2.94
CA LEU A 440 64.16 -20.96 2.44
C LEU A 440 65.67 -20.96 2.75
N TYR A 441 66.34 -19.81 2.67
CA TYR A 441 67.75 -19.67 3.01
C TYR A 441 67.99 -20.00 4.49
N SER A 442 67.09 -19.60 5.40
CA SER A 442 67.24 -19.91 6.83
C SER A 442 67.10 -21.40 7.16
N ILE A 443 66.39 -22.19 6.34
CA ILE A 443 66.13 -23.60 6.62
C ILE A 443 67.15 -24.52 5.94
N TYR A 444 67.59 -24.19 4.71
CA TYR A 444 68.39 -25.10 3.89
C TYR A 444 69.79 -24.57 3.52
N GLY A 445 70.14 -23.34 3.87
CA GLY A 445 71.40 -22.71 3.49
C GLY A 445 71.56 -22.55 1.97
N TRP A 446 72.79 -22.29 1.51
CA TRP A 446 73.07 -22.03 0.09
C TRP A 446 72.99 -23.34 -0.73
N SER A 447 71.82 -23.61 -1.32
CA SER A 447 71.58 -24.81 -2.12
C SER A 447 70.73 -24.52 -3.36
N PHE A 448 70.73 -25.43 -4.34
CA PHE A 448 69.92 -25.34 -5.57
C PHE A 448 68.40 -25.24 -5.30
N ARG A 449 67.94 -25.59 -4.09
CA ARG A 449 66.52 -25.55 -3.68
C ARG A 449 65.98 -24.13 -3.50
N LEU A 450 66.84 -23.09 -3.50
CA LEU A 450 66.46 -21.68 -3.50
C LEU A 450 65.68 -21.23 -4.74
N LEU A 451 65.83 -21.92 -5.87
CA LEU A 451 65.03 -21.64 -7.08
C LEU A 451 63.52 -21.86 -6.87
N GLY A 452 63.14 -22.64 -5.84
CA GLY A 452 61.75 -22.83 -5.43
C GLY A 452 61.08 -21.59 -4.83
N ALA A 453 61.80 -20.49 -4.59
CA ALA A 453 61.25 -19.23 -4.06
C ALA A 453 60.42 -18.45 -5.09
N PHE A 454 60.63 -18.68 -6.40
CA PHE A 454 59.85 -18.04 -7.47
C PHE A 454 58.41 -18.56 -7.57
N PHE A 455 58.13 -19.73 -7.00
CA PHE A 455 56.83 -20.38 -7.04
C PHE A 455 56.34 -20.62 -5.62
N GLY A 456 55.43 -19.78 -5.13
CA GLY A 456 54.95 -19.84 -3.73
C GLY A 456 54.39 -21.22 -3.31
N SER A 457 53.81 -21.97 -4.25
CA SER A 457 53.34 -23.35 -4.00
C SER A 457 54.48 -24.35 -3.79
N ILE A 458 55.63 -24.17 -4.45
CA ILE A 458 56.81 -25.01 -4.29
C ILE A 458 57.52 -24.66 -2.98
N THR A 459 57.57 -23.37 -2.63
CA THR A 459 58.17 -22.90 -1.37
C THR A 459 57.47 -23.47 -0.15
N THR A 460 56.13 -23.43 -0.12
CA THR A 460 55.32 -23.97 0.98
C THR A 460 55.47 -25.48 1.14
N MET A 461 55.58 -26.21 0.03
CA MET A 461 55.86 -27.65 0.03
C MET A 461 57.28 -27.96 0.58
N LEU A 462 58.29 -27.20 0.18
CA LEU A 462 59.68 -27.36 0.67
C LEU A 462 59.81 -27.06 2.16
N ILE A 463 59.10 -26.04 2.67
CA ILE A 463 59.08 -25.73 4.11
C ILE A 463 58.48 -26.91 4.90
N HIS A 464 57.45 -27.58 4.36
CA HIS A 464 56.81 -28.68 5.06
C HIS A 464 57.68 -29.96 5.11
N ILE A 465 58.49 -30.19 4.07
CA ILE A 465 59.43 -31.32 3.99
C ILE A 465 60.68 -31.11 4.87
N GLY A 466 61.02 -29.85 5.20
CA GLY A 466 62.20 -29.50 5.99
C GLY A 466 62.06 -29.61 7.51
N ARG A 467 60.86 -29.89 8.03
CA ARG A 467 60.65 -30.06 9.47
C ARG A 467 60.87 -31.52 9.88
N PRO A 468 61.80 -31.84 10.80
CA PRO A 468 61.91 -33.17 11.36
C PRO A 468 60.70 -33.46 12.26
N ALA A 469 60.13 -34.67 12.13
CA ALA A 469 59.04 -35.14 12.96
C ALA A 469 59.56 -35.55 14.35
N THR A 470 59.15 -34.84 15.41
CA THR A 470 59.36 -35.26 16.79
C THR A 470 58.06 -35.79 17.42
N ASN A 471 58.21 -36.93 18.08
CA ASN A 471 57.16 -37.82 18.57
C ASN A 471 57.11 -37.77 20.12
N ASN A 472 55.89 -37.59 20.65
CA ASN A 472 55.30 -38.03 21.92
C ASN A 472 55.82 -37.69 23.34
N ASN A 473 54.80 -37.40 24.19
CA ASN A 473 54.54 -37.82 25.59
C ASN A 473 54.67 -36.84 26.79
N ASN A 474 53.54 -36.80 27.54
CA ASN A 474 53.31 -36.70 29.00
C ASN A 474 52.97 -35.35 29.70
N ASN A 475 51.70 -35.30 30.13
CA ASN A 475 51.12 -35.00 31.47
C ASN A 475 51.15 -33.61 32.15
N ARG A 476 49.92 -33.23 32.58
CA ARG A 476 49.49 -32.43 33.76
C ARG A 476 49.87 -30.94 33.77
N HIS A 477 49.18 -30.02 34.43
CA HIS A 477 47.83 -29.78 35.00
C HIS A 477 48.00 -28.38 35.62
N ASP A 478 46.97 -27.53 35.54
CA ASP A 478 46.82 -26.26 36.30
C ASP A 478 47.88 -25.18 36.01
N ASP A 479 47.66 -23.90 36.22
CA ASP A 479 46.52 -22.99 36.15
C ASP A 479 47.21 -21.62 36.14
N ASP A 480 46.46 -20.59 35.77
CA ASP A 480 46.77 -19.18 35.97
C ASP A 480 47.92 -18.57 35.14
N ASN A 481 47.44 -17.87 34.12
CA ASN A 481 47.66 -16.42 33.98
C ASN A 481 49.13 -15.97 33.92
N ASN A 482 49.64 -15.91 32.69
CA ASN A 482 49.78 -14.59 32.10
C ASN A 482 49.87 -14.69 30.57
N ASN A 483 48.96 -13.98 29.93
CA ASN A 483 49.26 -13.11 28.79
C ASN A 483 48.22 -11.97 28.82
N ASP A 484 48.39 -10.99 29.71
CA ASP A 484 48.87 -9.71 29.18
C ASP A 484 50.40 -9.90 29.11
N VAL A 485 51.04 -9.69 27.97
CA VAL A 485 51.35 -8.32 27.57
C VAL A 485 51.20 -8.17 26.06
N ASP A 486 50.44 -7.12 25.71
CA ASP A 486 50.74 -6.17 24.65
C ASP A 486 52.14 -6.34 24.03
N ASN A 487 52.24 -6.31 22.71
CA ASN A 487 51.82 -5.18 21.89
C ASN A 487 51.48 -5.75 20.49
N ASN A 488 50.53 -5.30 19.68
CA ASN A 488 49.62 -4.15 19.62
C ASN A 488 48.92 -4.36 18.25
N LEU A 489 47.61 -4.18 18.02
CA LEU A 489 46.52 -3.46 18.68
C LEU A 489 45.14 -4.14 18.41
N ASN A 490 44.27 -4.19 19.43
CA ASN A 490 42.79 -4.01 19.51
C ASN A 490 41.86 -4.33 18.29
N GLY A 491 40.65 -4.91 18.42
CA GLY A 491 39.84 -5.34 19.57
C GLY A 491 38.32 -5.51 19.24
N ARG A 492 37.67 -6.45 19.97
CA ARG A 492 36.26 -6.54 20.45
C ARG A 492 35.07 -7.02 19.57
N ASN A 493 34.26 -7.89 20.20
CA ASN A 493 32.99 -8.52 19.78
C ASN A 493 31.75 -7.61 19.88
N GLN A 494 30.76 -7.93 19.03
CA GLN A 494 29.29 -7.82 19.13
C GLN A 494 28.56 -6.46 19.32
N SER A 495 27.50 -6.31 18.49
CA SER A 495 26.20 -5.66 18.75
C SER A 495 25.97 -4.18 18.38
N ILE A 496 24.81 -3.94 17.76
CA ILE A 496 24.00 -2.70 17.63
C ILE A 496 24.35 -1.68 16.52
N THR A 497 23.49 -1.69 15.49
CA THR A 497 22.67 -0.58 14.95
C THR A 497 23.34 0.66 14.31
N PRO A 498 22.83 1.15 13.16
CA PRO A 498 23.47 2.18 12.37
C PRO A 498 23.22 3.57 12.95
N SER A 499 24.28 4.38 13.04
CA SER A 499 24.19 5.82 13.29
C SER A 499 24.43 6.60 12.00
N ALA A 500 23.69 7.70 11.94
CA ALA A 500 23.37 8.59 10.84
C ALA A 500 24.56 9.27 10.12
N PRO A 501 24.28 9.84 8.93
CA PRO A 501 25.22 10.66 8.17
C PRO A 501 25.46 12.05 8.79
N ILE A 502 26.58 12.60 8.31
CA ILE A 502 27.08 13.96 8.43
C ILE A 502 25.99 15.00 8.14
N VAL A 503 25.82 15.91 9.09
CA VAL A 503 25.14 17.21 8.95
C VAL A 503 26.21 18.28 8.68
N PRO A 504 26.05 19.15 7.66
CA PRO A 504 26.73 20.45 7.59
C PRO A 504 25.91 21.52 8.36
N PRO A 505 26.52 22.67 8.72
CA PRO A 505 26.31 23.33 9.99
C PRO A 505 25.04 24.18 10.08
N ARG A 506 24.52 24.32 11.31
CA ARG A 506 23.49 25.28 11.70
C ARG A 506 24.16 26.58 12.14
N ASN A 507 23.88 27.67 11.43
CA ASN A 507 24.07 29.01 11.96
C ASN A 507 22.85 29.43 12.78
N LEU A 508 23.13 30.14 13.87
CA LEU A 508 22.19 30.71 14.82
C LEU A 508 21.30 31.80 14.20
N GLN A 509 20.04 31.84 14.61
CA GLN A 509 19.40 32.96 15.34
C GLN A 509 17.94 32.57 15.62
N ASN A 510 17.63 32.32 16.89
CA ASN A 510 16.90 33.24 17.78
C ASN A 510 15.43 33.47 17.35
N VAL A 511 14.48 33.06 18.19
CA VAL A 511 13.69 33.97 19.06
C VAL A 511 12.49 33.22 19.65
N GLN A 512 12.52 33.09 20.99
CA GLN A 512 11.43 33.11 21.99
C GLN A 512 10.40 31.97 22.00
N ASN A 513 10.40 31.12 23.04
CA ASN A 513 9.98 31.36 24.44
C ASN A 513 8.47 31.55 24.61
N ALA A 514 7.84 30.53 25.21
CA ALA A 514 7.01 30.62 26.43
C ALA A 514 6.37 29.23 26.61
N ASN A 515 6.83 28.45 27.58
CA ASN A 515 6.18 28.27 28.89
C ASN A 515 4.89 27.43 28.81
N HIS A 516 4.54 26.52 29.70
CA HIS A 516 5.14 25.79 30.82
C HIS A 516 3.96 25.00 31.42
N ILE A 517 4.24 24.01 32.27
CA ILE A 517 3.33 23.41 33.29
C ILE A 517 2.58 22.12 32.87
N ALA A 518 3.18 21.01 33.34
CA ALA A 518 2.60 19.95 34.19
C ALA A 518 1.27 19.29 33.76
N SER A 519 1.08 17.97 33.84
CA SER A 519 1.58 17.06 34.87
C SER A 519 1.44 15.62 34.40
N ARG A 520 2.38 14.79 34.89
CA ARG A 520 2.22 13.33 34.99
C ARG A 520 0.97 13.01 35.78
N ASN A 521 0.17 12.08 35.28
CA ASN A 521 -0.42 11.04 36.12
C ASN A 521 -0.67 9.77 35.29
N SER A 522 0.17 8.79 35.54
CA SER A 522 0.00 7.39 35.18
C SER A 522 -1.08 6.76 36.06
N LEU A 523 -2.08 6.12 35.46
CA LEU A 523 -2.91 5.11 36.12
C LEU A 523 -3.17 3.96 35.13
N ASN A 524 -2.78 2.76 35.57
CA ASN A 524 -2.91 1.47 34.88
C ASN A 524 -4.36 1.15 34.48
N PRO A 525 -4.57 0.33 33.43
CA PRO A 525 -5.89 -0.16 33.05
C PRO A 525 -6.29 -1.35 33.94
N VAL A 526 -7.41 -1.20 34.66
CA VAL A 526 -8.11 -2.30 35.32
C VAL A 526 -8.81 -3.14 34.25
N GLY A 527 -8.21 -4.28 33.92
CA GLY A 527 -8.90 -5.40 33.28
C GLY A 527 -9.89 -6.04 34.26
N ASN A 528 -10.90 -6.72 33.71
CA ASN A 528 -11.99 -7.45 34.39
C ASN A 528 -13.23 -6.63 34.78
N SER A 529 -13.94 -6.08 33.79
CA SER A 529 -15.38 -5.77 33.94
C SER A 529 -16.24 -6.07 32.69
N ALA A 530 -15.64 -6.40 31.55
CA ALA A 530 -16.37 -6.68 30.31
C ALA A 530 -17.04 -8.07 30.25
N LYS A 531 -16.83 -8.95 31.23
CA LYS A 531 -17.36 -10.33 31.23
C LYS A 531 -18.66 -10.54 32.01
N ARG A 532 -19.23 -9.49 32.64
CA ARG A 532 -20.48 -9.59 33.43
C ARG A 532 -21.72 -8.97 32.76
N ILE A 533 -21.56 -8.24 31.67
CA ILE A 533 -22.70 -7.57 31.01
C ILE A 533 -23.40 -8.49 30.00
N ILE A 534 -22.70 -9.49 29.46
CA ILE A 534 -23.25 -10.44 28.47
C ILE A 534 -24.14 -11.53 29.12
N ASP A 535 -24.05 -11.74 30.45
CA ASP A 535 -24.76 -12.83 31.13
C ASP A 535 -26.13 -12.42 31.72
N ILE A 536 -26.51 -11.13 31.59
CA ILE A 536 -27.80 -10.61 32.08
C ILE A 536 -28.82 -10.47 30.94
N GLU A 537 -28.40 -10.18 29.70
CA GLU A 537 -29.32 -10.08 28.56
C GLU A 537 -29.88 -11.42 28.09
N SER A 538 -29.18 -12.54 28.31
CA SER A 538 -29.65 -13.88 27.94
C SER A 538 -30.74 -14.43 28.88
N ARG A 539 -30.86 -13.91 30.11
CA ARG A 539 -31.87 -14.35 31.09
C ARG A 539 -33.19 -13.59 31.02
N VAL A 540 -33.20 -12.37 30.47
CA VAL A 540 -34.43 -11.56 30.39
C VAL A 540 -35.29 -11.96 29.18
N LEU A 541 -34.66 -12.31 28.04
CA LEU A 541 -35.37 -12.71 26.81
C LEU A 541 -36.04 -14.10 26.86
N ASN A 542 -35.61 -15.01 27.73
CA ASN A 542 -36.25 -16.32 27.89
C ASN A 542 -37.42 -16.34 28.89
N SER A 543 -37.66 -15.25 29.64
CA SER A 543 -38.75 -15.20 30.63
C SER A 543 -40.07 -14.64 30.08
N THR A 544 -40.03 -13.92 28.96
CA THR A 544 -41.20 -13.28 28.34
C THR A 544 -41.95 -14.16 27.33
N HIS A 545 -41.37 -15.28 26.89
CA HIS A 545 -42.05 -16.21 25.97
C HIS A 545 -42.82 -17.36 26.66
N ALA A 546 -42.71 -17.53 27.99
CA ALA A 546 -43.32 -18.65 28.72
C ALA A 546 -44.62 -18.32 29.49
N ARG A 547 -45.15 -17.08 29.41
CA ARG A 547 -46.38 -16.67 30.13
C ARG A 547 -47.60 -16.36 29.25
N GLY A 548 -47.57 -16.73 27.97
CA GLY A 548 -48.68 -16.53 27.02
C GLY A 548 -49.50 -17.77 26.66
N ALA A 549 -49.34 -18.90 27.37
CA ALA A 549 -50.07 -20.12 27.07
C ALA A 549 -50.34 -20.95 28.34
N ARG A 550 -51.36 -20.55 29.12
CA ARG A 550 -52.27 -21.42 29.90
C ARG A 550 -53.18 -20.57 30.79
N GLN A 551 -54.48 -20.68 30.51
CA GLN A 551 -55.66 -20.30 31.30
C GLN A 551 -55.95 -18.81 31.50
#